data_AF-A0AAT9GKZ2-F1
#
_entry.id   AF-A0AAT9GKZ2-F1
#
_cell.length_a   1.000
_cell.length_b   1.000
_cell.length_c   1.000
_cell.angle_alpha   90.00
_cell.angle_beta   90.00
_cell.angle_gamma   90.00
#
_symmetry.space_group_name_H-M   'P 1'
#
loop_
_entity.id
_entity.type
_entity.pdbx_description
1 polymer ?
#
loop_
_entity_poly.entity_id
_entity_poly.type
_entity_poly.pdbx_seq_one_letter_code
_entity_poly.pdbx_strand_id
1 'polypeptide(L)'
;MHISASAQVPARRYDSSMKIGKAGYKVTCNNRNPEKNTINISPIGFSNEVRDFSFEIKGRILRAEVDDVNRDNYPDLLLYIYYGDTLNKGNIICISSEANNNVVPIGFPDIVDDPKLREGYRGFDEFRVMEGVVTRRFPLFTPDSLGAQPTGKMRQVMYRVVPAEKSGFKFQVSRTYDYVKQ
;
A
#
# COMPACT_ATOMS: atom_id res chain seq x y z
N MET A 1 12.94 -26.80 10.25
CA MET A 1 11.89 -26.68 9.21
C MET A 1 12.49 -25.94 8.04
N HIS A 2 12.49 -26.54 6.85
CA HIS A 2 12.92 -25.88 5.62
C HIS A 2 11.93 -24.76 5.29
N ILE A 3 12.38 -23.52 5.27
CA ILE A 3 11.64 -22.43 4.65
C ILE A 3 11.71 -22.71 3.15
N SER A 4 10.66 -23.33 2.62
CA SER A 4 10.48 -23.52 1.18
C SER A 4 10.59 -22.15 0.53
N ALA A 5 11.53 -22.00 -0.41
CA ALA A 5 11.59 -20.83 -1.27
C ALA A 5 10.23 -20.69 -1.96
N SER A 6 9.47 -19.65 -1.60
CA SER A 6 8.24 -19.34 -2.31
C SER A 6 8.63 -19.02 -3.75
N ALA A 7 8.22 -19.86 -4.69
CA ALA A 7 8.34 -19.59 -6.12
C ALA A 7 7.82 -18.17 -6.37
N GLN A 8 8.65 -17.30 -6.97
CA GLN A 8 8.22 -15.97 -7.38
C GLN A 8 6.97 -16.14 -8.25
N VAL A 9 5.86 -15.55 -7.82
CA VAL A 9 4.63 -15.50 -8.63
C VAL A 9 5.01 -14.92 -10.00
N PRO A 10 4.67 -15.60 -11.12
CA PRO A 10 5.00 -15.09 -12.45
C PRO A 10 4.53 -13.65 -12.60
N ALA A 11 5.39 -12.79 -13.14
CA ALA A 11 5.05 -11.40 -13.41
C ALA A 11 3.84 -11.34 -14.35
N ARG A 12 2.66 -11.07 -13.79
CA ARG A 12 1.43 -10.86 -14.56
C ARG A 12 1.21 -9.38 -14.74
N ARG A 13 0.92 -8.98 -15.98
CA ARG A 13 0.38 -7.64 -16.27
C ARG A 13 -0.80 -7.38 -15.32
N TYR A 14 -0.76 -6.24 -14.66
CA TYR A 14 -1.87 -5.71 -13.91
C TYR A 14 -2.72 -4.85 -14.86
N ASP A 15 -4.02 -5.10 -14.91
CA ASP A 15 -4.99 -4.31 -15.66
C ASP A 15 -6.32 -4.42 -14.91
N SER A 16 -6.75 -3.33 -14.28
CA SER A 16 -7.97 -3.30 -13.47
C SER A 16 -8.67 -1.96 -13.62
N SER A 17 -9.99 -1.97 -13.46
CA SER A 17 -10.82 -0.77 -13.34
C SER A 17 -11.67 -0.89 -12.10
N MET A 18 -11.67 0.14 -11.26
CA MET A 18 -12.33 0.15 -9.95
C MET A 18 -13.06 1.48 -9.78
N LYS A 19 -14.25 1.47 -9.16
CA LYS A 19 -15.10 2.66 -9.00
C LYS A 19 -15.87 2.66 -7.68
N ILE A 20 -16.18 3.87 -7.20
CA ILE A 20 -17.26 4.15 -6.25
C ILE A 20 -18.32 4.97 -6.99
N GLY A 21 -19.52 4.42 -7.11
CA GLY A 21 -20.56 5.01 -7.96
C GLY A 21 -20.10 5.15 -9.41
N LYS A 22 -20.01 6.39 -9.92
CA LYS A 22 -19.62 6.70 -11.30
C LYS A 22 -18.13 7.04 -11.45
N ALA A 23 -17.43 7.29 -10.35
CA ALA A 23 -16.06 7.79 -10.35
C ALA A 23 -15.05 6.72 -9.89
N GLY A 24 -13.82 6.78 -10.37
CA GLY A 24 -12.76 5.86 -9.98
C GLY A 24 -11.60 5.88 -10.95
N TYR A 25 -10.94 4.74 -11.14
CA TYR A 25 -9.67 4.66 -11.87
C TYR A 25 -9.54 3.37 -12.66
N LYS A 26 -8.92 3.47 -13.83
CA LYS A 26 -8.29 2.34 -14.52
C LYS A 26 -6.79 2.38 -14.23
N VAL A 27 -6.22 1.24 -13.91
CA VAL A 27 -4.79 1.09 -13.59
C VAL A 27 -4.21 -0.03 -14.44
N THR A 28 -3.09 0.27 -15.11
CA THR A 28 -2.33 -0.73 -15.87
C THR A 28 -0.85 -0.70 -15.50
N CYS A 29 -0.22 -1.87 -15.43
CA CYS A 29 1.21 -2.02 -15.21
C CYS A 29 1.68 -3.34 -15.82
N ASN A 30 2.81 -3.35 -16.53
CA ASN A 30 3.31 -4.58 -17.15
C ASN A 30 3.91 -5.56 -16.12
N ASN A 31 4.29 -5.08 -14.92
CA ASN A 31 4.95 -5.81 -13.83
C ASN A 31 6.22 -6.57 -14.22
N ARG A 32 6.85 -6.26 -15.35
CA ARG A 32 7.95 -7.06 -15.91
C ARG A 32 9.24 -6.90 -15.10
N ASN A 33 9.60 -5.69 -14.73
CA ASN A 33 10.89 -5.39 -14.09
C ASN A 33 10.68 -4.88 -12.65
N PRO A 34 10.99 -5.68 -11.61
CA PRO A 34 10.79 -5.28 -10.22
C PRO A 34 11.69 -4.11 -9.79
N GLU A 35 12.75 -3.77 -10.52
CA GLU A 35 13.55 -2.57 -10.23
C GLU A 35 12.92 -1.28 -10.79
N LYS A 36 12.10 -1.41 -11.84
CA LYS A 36 11.46 -0.28 -12.51
C LYS A 36 10.27 -0.74 -13.34
N ASN A 37 9.07 -0.47 -12.86
CA ASN A 37 7.83 -0.61 -13.62
C ASN A 37 7.14 0.75 -13.79
N THR A 38 6.45 0.94 -14.91
CA THR A 38 5.61 2.11 -15.14
C THR A 38 4.15 1.76 -14.89
N ILE A 39 3.49 2.56 -14.06
CA ILE A 39 2.05 2.49 -13.82
C ILE A 39 1.39 3.55 -14.70
N ASN A 40 0.35 3.17 -15.44
CA ASN A 40 -0.53 4.12 -16.11
C ASN A 40 -1.89 4.15 -15.41
N ILE A 41 -2.40 5.34 -15.16
CA ILE A 41 -3.66 5.58 -14.46
C ILE A 41 -4.53 6.46 -15.35
N SER A 42 -5.76 5.98 -15.61
CA SER A 42 -6.79 6.77 -16.28
C SER A 42 -7.92 7.05 -15.28
N PRO A 43 -8.16 8.30 -14.87
CA PRO A 43 -9.33 8.68 -14.10
C PRO A 43 -10.62 8.33 -14.86
N ILE A 44 -11.65 7.90 -14.13
CA ILE A 44 -12.96 7.57 -14.70
C ILE A 44 -14.01 8.39 -13.99
N GLY A 45 -14.85 9.13 -14.73
CA GLY A 45 -15.91 9.97 -14.13
C GLY A 45 -15.39 11.25 -13.48
N PHE A 46 -14.16 11.65 -13.79
CA PHE A 46 -13.55 12.92 -13.41
C PHE A 46 -13.86 14.00 -14.45
N SER A 47 -13.55 15.26 -14.14
CA SER A 47 -13.61 16.34 -15.13
C SER A 47 -12.69 16.04 -16.32
N ASN A 48 -13.01 16.57 -17.50
CA ASN A 48 -12.22 16.34 -18.72
C ASN A 48 -10.81 16.97 -18.66
N GLU A 49 -10.53 17.78 -17.65
CA GLU A 49 -9.23 18.39 -17.41
C GLU A 49 -8.25 17.41 -16.75
N VAL A 50 -8.75 16.42 -15.99
CA VAL A 50 -7.91 15.41 -15.35
C VAL A 50 -7.51 14.37 -16.40
N ARG A 51 -6.29 14.51 -16.90
CA ARG A 51 -5.73 13.61 -17.93
C ARG A 51 -5.22 12.32 -17.31
N ASP A 52 -5.07 11.31 -18.17
CA ASP A 52 -4.29 10.12 -17.87
C ASP A 52 -2.87 10.51 -17.47
N PHE A 53 -2.32 9.81 -16.50
CA PHE A 53 -0.97 10.06 -16.00
C PHE A 53 -0.25 8.75 -15.69
N SER A 54 1.07 8.84 -15.60
CA SER A 54 1.93 7.69 -15.34
C SER A 54 3.10 8.07 -14.46
N PHE A 55 3.59 7.10 -13.70
CA PHE A 55 4.80 7.25 -12.91
C PHE A 55 5.51 5.91 -12.75
N GLU A 56 6.79 5.99 -12.38
CA GLU A 56 7.64 4.83 -12.16
C GLU A 56 7.57 4.37 -10.71
N ILE A 57 7.65 3.05 -10.52
CA ILE A 57 7.78 2.42 -9.21
C ILE A 57 8.91 1.40 -9.23
N LYS A 58 9.53 1.22 -8.06
CA LYS A 58 10.26 0.00 -7.74
C LYS A 58 9.28 -1.01 -7.13
N GLY A 59 9.29 -2.24 -7.63
CA GLY A 59 8.38 -3.32 -7.26
C GLY A 59 7.31 -3.61 -8.31
N ARG A 60 6.36 -4.46 -7.96
CA ARG A 60 5.23 -4.89 -8.78
C ARG A 60 3.92 -4.53 -8.10
N ILE A 61 2.91 -4.09 -8.87
CA ILE A 61 1.55 -3.96 -8.37
C ILE A 61 0.94 -5.35 -8.27
N LEU A 62 0.53 -5.75 -7.07
CA LEU A 62 -0.23 -6.98 -6.89
C LEU A 62 -1.74 -6.71 -6.95
N ARG A 63 -2.15 -5.54 -6.44
CA ARG A 63 -3.55 -5.18 -6.23
C ARG A 63 -3.70 -3.67 -6.21
N ALA A 64 -4.91 -3.20 -6.49
CA ALA A 64 -5.35 -1.86 -6.22
C ALA A 64 -6.77 -1.90 -5.66
N GLU A 65 -7.15 -0.89 -4.90
CA GLU A 65 -8.50 -0.67 -4.35
C GLU A 65 -8.87 0.80 -4.52
N VAL A 66 -10.18 1.08 -4.55
CA VAL A 66 -10.71 2.43 -4.35
C VAL A 66 -11.49 2.47 -3.06
N ASP A 67 -11.27 3.49 -2.25
CA ASP A 67 -11.99 3.76 -1.00
C ASP A 67 -11.99 5.29 -0.77
N ASP A 68 -12.80 5.78 0.16
CA ASP A 68 -12.78 7.19 0.60
C ASP A 68 -11.90 7.30 1.86
N VAL A 69 -10.58 7.43 1.68
CA VAL A 69 -9.63 7.35 2.81
C VAL A 69 -9.50 8.69 3.55
N ASN A 70 -9.73 9.80 2.85
CA ASN A 70 -9.70 11.14 3.44
C ASN A 70 -11.08 11.60 3.99
N ARG A 71 -12.17 10.87 3.68
CA ARG A 71 -13.56 11.11 4.11
C ARG A 71 -14.19 12.36 3.48
N ASP A 72 -13.91 12.62 2.21
CA ASP A 72 -14.49 13.72 1.45
C ASP A 72 -15.60 13.30 0.46
N ASN A 73 -15.95 12.01 0.44
CA ASN A 73 -16.90 11.34 -0.47
C ASN A 73 -16.45 11.20 -1.92
N TYR A 74 -15.16 11.40 -2.21
CA TYR A 74 -14.56 11.14 -3.51
C TYR A 74 -13.68 9.87 -3.47
N PRO A 75 -13.59 9.11 -4.58
CA PRO A 75 -12.81 7.89 -4.59
C PRO A 75 -11.31 8.20 -4.57
N ASP A 76 -10.61 7.69 -3.57
CA ASP A 76 -9.16 7.65 -3.52
C ASP A 76 -8.66 6.28 -4.00
N LEU A 77 -7.52 6.25 -4.69
CA LEU A 77 -6.89 5.03 -5.20
C LEU A 77 -5.74 4.58 -4.30
N LEU A 78 -5.76 3.31 -3.89
CA LEU A 78 -4.68 2.66 -3.16
C LEU A 78 -4.01 1.61 -4.05
N LEU A 79 -2.71 1.79 -4.29
CA LEU A 79 -1.87 0.88 -5.08
C LEU A 79 -0.95 0.07 -4.16
N TYR A 80 -1.10 -1.25 -4.15
CA TYR A 80 -0.33 -2.16 -3.29
C TYR A 80 0.87 -2.72 -4.06
N ILE A 81 2.06 -2.27 -3.67
CA ILE A 81 3.31 -2.52 -4.37
C ILE A 81 4.20 -3.41 -3.52
N TYR A 82 4.76 -4.45 -4.11
CA TYR A 82 5.69 -5.36 -3.44
C TYR A 82 7.00 -5.43 -4.20
N TYR A 83 8.13 -5.42 -3.49
CA TYR A 83 9.46 -5.35 -4.12
C TYR A 83 9.92 -6.67 -4.76
N GLY A 84 9.20 -7.78 -4.52
CA GLY A 84 9.51 -9.08 -5.13
C GLY A 84 10.71 -9.79 -4.52
N ASP A 85 11.16 -9.35 -3.34
CA ASP A 85 12.14 -10.04 -2.50
C ASP A 85 11.49 -11.19 -1.72
N THR A 86 12.32 -12.05 -1.11
CA THR A 86 11.84 -13.18 -0.28
C THR A 86 11.17 -12.73 1.01
N LEU A 87 11.39 -11.48 1.40
CA LEU A 87 10.79 -10.88 2.59
C LEU A 87 9.41 -10.32 2.32
N ASN A 88 8.93 -10.28 1.07
CA ASN A 88 7.62 -9.74 0.71
C ASN A 88 7.33 -8.38 1.38
N LYS A 89 8.33 -7.48 1.35
CA LYS A 89 8.15 -6.11 1.81
C LYS A 89 7.27 -5.35 0.83
N GLY A 90 6.31 -4.60 1.36
CA GLY A 90 5.37 -3.86 0.55
C GLY A 90 5.23 -2.40 0.95
N ASN A 91 4.69 -1.63 0.02
CA ASN A 91 4.38 -0.22 0.15
C ASN A 91 3.01 0.07 -0.46
N ILE A 92 2.41 1.19 -0.04
CA ILE A 92 1.21 1.74 -0.64
C ILE A 92 1.56 3.07 -1.30
N ILE A 93 1.07 3.28 -2.51
CA ILE A 93 0.94 4.63 -3.07
C ILE A 93 -0.54 4.96 -3.08
N CYS A 94 -0.92 6.04 -2.41
CA CYS A 94 -2.28 6.55 -2.41
C CYS A 94 -2.36 7.74 -3.35
N ILE A 95 -3.37 7.78 -4.21
CA ILE A 95 -3.72 8.93 -5.04
C ILE A 95 -5.10 9.39 -4.60
N SER A 96 -5.17 10.55 -3.97
CA SER A 96 -6.42 11.11 -3.50
C SER A 96 -7.10 11.95 -4.57
N SER A 97 -8.42 11.83 -4.68
CA SER A 97 -9.23 12.67 -5.57
C SER A 97 -9.57 13.98 -4.89
N GLU A 98 -9.34 15.11 -5.55
CA GLU A 98 -9.84 16.40 -5.09
C GLU A 98 -11.11 16.75 -5.88
N ALA A 99 -12.25 16.38 -5.33
CA ALA A 99 -13.57 16.62 -5.90
C ALA A 99 -13.75 16.12 -7.35
N ASN A 100 -12.99 15.09 -7.75
CA ASN A 100 -12.87 14.58 -9.11
C ASN A 100 -12.41 15.62 -10.17
N ASN A 101 -11.81 16.74 -9.74
CA ASN A 101 -11.29 17.79 -10.61
C ASN A 101 -9.75 17.83 -10.63
N ASN A 102 -9.11 17.18 -9.67
CA ASN A 102 -7.67 17.03 -9.57
C ASN A 102 -7.33 15.74 -8.80
N VAL A 103 -6.06 15.34 -8.83
CA VAL A 103 -5.53 14.25 -8.02
C VAL A 103 -4.25 14.65 -7.33
N VAL A 104 -4.06 14.18 -6.09
CA VAL A 104 -2.87 14.45 -5.29
C VAL A 104 -2.31 13.16 -4.68
N PRO A 105 -0.98 12.92 -4.77
CA PRO A 105 -0.39 11.74 -4.14
C PRO A 105 -0.28 11.92 -2.62
N ILE A 106 -0.55 10.85 -1.88
CA ILE A 106 -0.31 10.77 -0.44
C ILE A 106 0.74 9.68 -0.20
N GLY A 107 1.89 10.09 0.34
CA GLY A 107 2.99 9.18 0.68
C GLY A 107 2.63 8.29 1.87
N PHE A 108 2.84 6.98 1.73
CA PHE A 108 2.70 6.03 2.82
C PHE A 108 4.01 5.96 3.63
N PRO A 109 3.97 6.04 4.97
CA PRO A 109 5.18 6.07 5.80
C PRO A 109 5.90 4.73 5.77
N ASP A 110 7.24 4.75 5.67
CA ASP A 110 8.02 3.56 5.89
C ASP A 110 7.98 3.20 7.38
N ILE A 111 7.80 1.91 7.66
CA ILE A 111 7.71 1.42 9.03
C ILE A 111 9.04 1.51 9.76
N VAL A 112 10.16 1.48 9.04
CA VAL A 112 11.50 1.53 9.64
C VAL A 112 11.83 2.91 10.22
N ASP A 113 11.08 3.94 9.80
CA ASP A 113 11.22 5.32 10.28
C ASP A 113 10.59 5.50 11.67
N ASP A 114 9.68 4.61 12.09
CA ASP A 114 9.09 4.63 13.43
C ASP A 114 9.84 3.67 14.36
N PRO A 115 10.52 4.16 15.41
CA PRO A 115 11.32 3.33 16.32
C PRO A 115 10.53 2.24 17.04
N LYS A 116 9.24 2.45 17.29
CA LYS A 116 8.38 1.47 17.96
C LYS A 116 7.86 0.44 16.96
N LEU A 117 7.39 0.90 15.80
CA LEU A 117 6.81 -0.01 14.81
C LEU A 117 7.85 -0.92 14.17
N ARG A 118 9.09 -0.44 13.99
CA ARG A 118 10.19 -1.22 13.40
C ARG A 118 10.69 -2.37 14.27
N GLU A 119 10.37 -2.37 15.57
CA GLU A 119 10.82 -3.42 16.49
C GLU A 119 10.25 -4.79 16.05
N GLY A 120 11.15 -5.74 15.81
CA GLY A 120 10.79 -7.08 15.34
C GLY A 120 10.31 -7.16 13.89
N TYR A 121 10.30 -6.06 13.14
CA TYR A 121 9.86 -6.04 11.74
C TYR A 121 10.91 -6.67 10.81
N ARG A 122 10.42 -7.55 9.91
CA ARG A 122 11.24 -8.24 8.89
C ARG A 122 10.57 -8.36 7.52
N GLY A 123 9.46 -7.67 7.28
CA GLY A 123 8.65 -7.82 6.07
C GLY A 123 7.44 -8.73 6.29
N PHE A 124 7.03 -9.43 5.25
CA PHE A 124 5.81 -10.23 5.14
C PHE A 124 4.57 -9.37 5.33
N ASP A 125 4.58 -8.21 4.66
CA ASP A 125 3.52 -7.24 4.77
C ASP A 125 2.25 -7.74 4.11
N GLU A 126 1.15 -7.63 4.82
CA GLU A 126 -0.17 -7.81 4.26
C GLU A 126 -1.01 -6.56 4.54
N PHE A 127 -1.54 -5.99 3.46
CA PHE A 127 -2.33 -4.77 3.54
C PHE A 127 -3.81 -5.00 3.20
N ARG A 128 -4.69 -4.31 3.91
CA ARG A 128 -6.14 -4.21 3.62
C ARG A 128 -6.61 -2.78 3.81
N VAL A 129 -7.61 -2.35 3.05
CA VAL A 129 -8.40 -1.15 3.36
C VAL A 129 -9.80 -1.57 3.75
N MET A 130 -10.39 -0.86 4.71
CA MET A 130 -11.79 -1.01 5.10
C MET A 130 -12.28 0.29 5.71
N GLU A 131 -13.34 0.87 5.15
CA GLU A 131 -13.99 2.08 5.66
C GLU A 131 -12.99 3.24 5.86
N GLY A 132 -12.13 3.46 4.86
CA GLY A 132 -11.11 4.53 4.89
C GLY A 132 -9.93 4.27 5.84
N VAL A 133 -9.85 3.07 6.44
CA VAL A 133 -8.73 2.67 7.30
C VAL A 133 -7.84 1.67 6.58
N VAL A 134 -6.58 2.04 6.40
CA VAL A 134 -5.55 1.13 5.86
C VAL A 134 -4.93 0.36 7.00
N THR A 135 -4.92 -0.96 6.90
CA THR A 135 -4.25 -1.85 7.86
C THR A 135 -3.03 -2.49 7.21
N ARG A 136 -1.93 -2.58 7.98
CA ARG A 136 -0.73 -3.33 7.67
C ARG A 136 -0.53 -4.37 8.76
N ARG A 137 -0.42 -5.65 8.40
CA ARG A 137 -0.07 -6.72 9.33
C ARG A 137 1.20 -7.43 8.90
N PHE A 138 2.01 -7.83 9.86
CA PHE A 138 3.25 -8.58 9.62
C PHE A 138 3.64 -9.39 10.87
N PRO A 139 4.37 -10.50 10.70
CA PRO A 139 4.92 -11.29 11.80
C PRO A 139 6.05 -10.56 12.52
N LEU A 140 6.13 -10.78 13.83
CA LEU A 140 7.20 -10.25 14.68
C LEU A 140 8.31 -11.27 14.89
N PHE A 141 9.55 -10.79 14.85
CA PHE A 141 10.76 -11.58 15.08
C PHE A 141 11.53 -11.11 16.31
N THR A 142 12.31 -12.01 16.90
CA THR A 142 13.20 -11.68 18.02
C THR A 142 14.29 -10.68 17.61
N PRO A 143 14.80 -9.85 18.55
CA PRO A 143 15.98 -9.02 18.33
C PRO A 143 17.22 -9.84 17.94
N ASP A 144 18.12 -9.21 17.18
CA ASP A 144 19.06 -9.88 16.25
C ASP A 144 20.34 -10.47 16.86
N SER A 145 20.44 -10.66 18.17
CA SER A 145 21.74 -10.97 18.79
C SER A 145 22.33 -12.35 18.39
N LEU A 146 21.49 -13.30 17.96
CA LEU A 146 21.93 -14.67 17.59
C LEU A 146 21.13 -15.25 16.39
N GLY A 147 20.45 -14.40 15.63
CA GLY A 147 19.57 -14.78 14.52
C GLY A 147 18.09 -14.61 14.87
N ALA A 148 17.41 -13.73 14.13
CA ALA A 148 16.00 -13.43 14.30
C ALA A 148 15.10 -14.67 14.09
N GLN A 149 14.32 -15.03 15.09
CA GLN A 149 13.34 -16.13 15.03
C GLN A 149 11.91 -15.59 15.06
N PRO A 150 10.93 -16.22 14.37
CA PRO A 150 9.53 -15.87 14.50
C PRO A 150 9.06 -16.01 15.95
N THR A 151 8.40 -15.00 16.48
CA THR A 151 7.86 -15.00 17.85
C THR A 151 6.51 -15.72 17.98
N GLY A 152 5.89 -16.09 16.85
CA GLY A 152 4.49 -16.56 16.78
C GLY A 152 3.45 -15.43 16.90
N LYS A 153 3.90 -14.18 17.11
CA LYS A 153 3.03 -13.01 17.15
C LYS A 153 3.01 -12.28 15.80
N MET A 154 1.91 -11.58 15.57
CA MET A 154 1.70 -10.64 14.48
C MET A 154 1.53 -9.25 15.08
N ARG A 155 2.02 -8.22 14.38
CA ARG A 155 1.66 -6.83 14.63
C ARG A 155 0.67 -6.37 13.59
N GLN A 156 -0.38 -5.67 14.02
CA GLN A 156 -1.28 -4.94 13.14
C GLN A 156 -1.16 -3.44 13.42
N VAL A 157 -0.93 -2.67 12.38
CA VAL A 157 -0.90 -1.20 12.39
C VAL A 157 -2.05 -0.68 11.54
N MET A 158 -2.84 0.24 12.10
CA MET A 158 -3.97 0.88 11.44
C MET A 158 -3.65 2.34 11.17
N TYR A 159 -3.74 2.74 9.91
CA TYR A 159 -3.47 4.09 9.44
C TYR A 159 -4.77 4.76 8.99
N ARG A 160 -4.88 6.06 9.28
CA ARG A 160 -5.92 6.93 8.73
C ARG A 160 -5.26 8.05 7.96
N VAL A 161 -5.91 8.51 6.90
CA VAL A 161 -5.51 9.76 6.25
C VAL A 161 -6.06 10.93 7.07
N VAL A 162 -5.20 11.90 7.34
CA VAL A 162 -5.52 13.13 8.08
C VAL A 162 -4.90 14.32 7.36
N PRO A 163 -5.42 15.55 7.56
CA PRO A 163 -4.75 16.75 7.09
C PRO A 163 -3.31 16.82 7.61
N ALA A 164 -2.38 17.21 6.74
CA ALA A 164 -1.00 17.46 7.13
C ALA A 164 -0.88 18.87 7.78
N GLU A 165 0.23 19.10 8.49
CA GLU A 165 0.52 20.42 9.11
C GLU A 165 0.76 21.51 8.05
N LYS A 166 1.35 21.09 6.92
CA LYS A 166 1.35 21.85 5.67
C LYS A 166 0.16 21.37 4.84
N SER A 167 -0.24 22.14 3.83
CA SER A 167 -1.35 21.78 2.92
C SER A 167 -1.26 20.32 2.43
N GLY A 168 -2.42 19.68 2.26
CA GLY A 168 -2.55 18.30 1.78
C GLY A 168 -2.81 17.31 2.92
N PHE A 169 -2.50 16.04 2.67
CA PHE A 169 -2.85 14.93 3.54
C PHE A 169 -1.65 14.04 3.85
N LYS A 170 -1.71 13.33 4.98
CA LYS A 170 -0.72 12.32 5.38
C LYS A 170 -1.40 11.10 6.01
N PHE A 171 -0.77 9.94 5.89
CA PHE A 171 -1.14 8.80 6.73
C PHE A 171 -0.64 9.02 8.16
N GLN A 172 -1.51 8.78 9.13
CA GLN A 172 -1.20 8.80 10.55
C GLN A 172 -1.54 7.45 11.17
N VAL A 173 -0.65 6.93 12.01
CA VAL A 173 -0.91 5.74 12.82
C VAL A 173 -2.03 6.07 13.80
N SER A 174 -3.15 5.36 13.70
CA SER A 174 -4.30 5.51 14.57
C SER A 174 -4.31 4.47 15.68
N ARG A 175 -3.85 3.24 15.40
CA ARG A 175 -3.79 2.15 16.37
C ARG A 175 -2.71 1.15 15.99
N THR A 176 -2.10 0.54 16.99
CA THR A 176 -1.18 -0.60 16.83
C THR A 176 -1.44 -1.61 17.94
N TYR A 177 -1.34 -2.90 17.62
CA TYR A 177 -1.40 -3.96 18.62
C TYR A 177 -0.75 -5.24 18.11
N ASP A 178 -0.27 -6.05 19.06
CA ASP A 178 0.33 -7.35 18.82
C ASP A 178 -0.62 -8.46 19.24
N TYR A 179 -0.69 -9.55 18.48
CA TYR A 179 -1.58 -10.68 18.76
C TYR A 179 -0.93 -12.00 18.34
N VAL A 180 -1.36 -13.11 18.95
CA VAL A 180 -0.92 -14.45 18.55
C VAL A 180 -1.71 -14.87 17.30
N LYS A 181 -1.01 -15.38 16.28
CA LYS A 181 -1.66 -15.92 15.09
C LYS A 181 -2.44 -17.17 15.49
N GLN A 182 -3.77 -17.10 15.45
CA GLN A 182 -4.66 -18.25 15.63
C GLN A 182 -4.55 -19.21 14.45
#